data_AF-A0A7Z0RJT9-F1
#
_entry.id   AF-A0A7Z0RJT9-F1
#
_cell.length_a   1.000
_cell.length_b   1.000
_cell.length_c   1.000
_cell.angle_alpha   90.00
_cell.angle_beta   90.00
_cell.angle_gamma   90.00
#
_symmetry.space_group_name_H-M   'P 1'
#
loop_
_entity.id
_entity.type
_entity.pdbx_description
1 polymer ?
#
loop_
_entity_poly.entity_id
_entity_poly.type
_entity_poly.pdbx_seq_one_letter_code
_entity_poly.pdbx_strand_id
1 'polypeptide(L)'
;MELAADKWDDGIRRGAAASFALHIVAILLLLLLLPKAEPPLPLPDDGLSVEIVPQAAEQLKMPEPAKTPSPEQAKPEAAKPEAEPAVPVTNNPPAAVMPSVAPITLPVQKPAEFVKARQLFSDKLLADPRSRRAREALRGLAGSERNLQLCDLEALEQVRRAHPAMAPDMLAPYAMVAEKVSGNSVEVRGGAFRSKRKWYNIQFKCELDAGSGKVASFAFLVGDAIPQGEWQEHNLVADDGAVDQ
;
A
#
# COMPACT_ATOMS: atom_id res chain seq x y z
N MET A 1 25.87 -34.08 -50.56
CA MET A 1 25.20 -33.08 -49.70
C MET A 1 26.02 -32.74 -48.44
N GLU A 2 26.93 -33.60 -47.96
CA GLU A 2 27.80 -33.34 -46.79
C GLU A 2 28.73 -32.12 -46.90
N LEU A 3 29.38 -31.90 -48.04
CA LEU A 3 30.35 -30.80 -48.19
C LEU A 3 29.77 -29.38 -48.03
N ALA A 4 28.45 -29.22 -48.21
CA ALA A 4 27.78 -27.94 -48.04
C ALA A 4 27.47 -27.63 -46.56
N ALA A 5 27.28 -28.67 -45.74
CA ALA A 5 27.00 -28.54 -44.31
C ALA A 5 28.27 -28.16 -43.54
N ASP A 6 29.40 -28.83 -43.81
CA ASP A 6 30.69 -28.52 -43.14
C ASP A 6 31.13 -27.07 -43.37
N LYS A 7 30.95 -26.57 -44.59
CA LYS A 7 31.32 -25.19 -44.96
C LYS A 7 30.39 -24.14 -44.32
N TRP A 8 29.15 -24.50 -44.03
CA TRP A 8 28.17 -23.64 -43.35
C TRP A 8 28.49 -23.53 -41.85
N ASP A 9 28.82 -24.65 -41.20
CA ASP A 9 29.17 -24.70 -39.79
C ASP A 9 30.49 -23.98 -39.47
N ASP A 10 31.48 -24.07 -40.37
CA ASP A 10 32.73 -23.32 -40.27
C ASP A 10 32.51 -21.80 -40.36
N GLY A 11 31.55 -21.36 -41.19
CA GLY A 11 31.18 -19.95 -41.31
C GLY A 11 30.56 -19.40 -40.02
N ILE A 12 29.64 -20.16 -39.42
CA ILE A 12 28.99 -19.78 -38.16
C ILE A 12 29.99 -19.76 -37.00
N ARG A 13 30.87 -20.76 -36.90
CA ARG A 13 31.89 -20.83 -35.82
C ARG A 13 32.88 -19.67 -35.90
N ARG A 14 33.32 -19.29 -37.11
CA ARG A 14 34.19 -18.12 -37.31
C ARG A 14 33.47 -16.81 -37.01
N GLY A 15 32.20 -16.68 -37.40
CA GLY A 15 31.37 -15.53 -37.07
C GLY A 15 31.15 -15.36 -35.57
N ALA A 16 30.84 -16.45 -34.87
CA ALA A 16 30.68 -16.45 -33.42
C ALA A 16 31.99 -16.08 -32.72
N ALA A 17 33.13 -16.67 -33.11
CA ALA A 17 34.43 -16.33 -32.55
C ALA A 17 34.83 -14.87 -32.77
N ALA A 18 34.57 -14.32 -33.96
CA ALA A 18 34.81 -12.91 -34.26
C ALA A 18 33.91 -11.97 -33.44
N SER A 19 32.65 -12.34 -33.25
CA SER A 19 31.71 -11.61 -32.40
C SER A 19 32.16 -11.60 -30.93
N PHE A 20 32.52 -12.76 -30.38
CA PHE A 20 33.05 -12.86 -29.02
C PHE A 20 34.33 -12.04 -28.84
N ALA A 21 35.26 -12.09 -29.81
CA ALA A 21 36.47 -11.28 -29.77
C ALA A 21 36.16 -9.78 -29.79
N LEU A 22 35.22 -9.34 -30.64
CA LEU A 22 34.79 -7.94 -30.68
C LEU A 22 34.17 -7.49 -29.36
N HIS A 23 33.34 -8.33 -28.74
CA HIS A 23 32.71 -8.02 -27.46
C HIS A 23 33.75 -7.94 -26.33
N ILE A 24 34.73 -8.85 -26.31
CA ILE A 24 35.82 -8.80 -25.32
C ILE A 24 36.62 -7.51 -25.48
N VAL A 25 36.97 -7.12 -26.71
CA VAL A 25 37.69 -5.86 -26.96
C VAL A 25 36.86 -4.64 -26.54
N ALA A 26 35.56 -4.62 -26.86
CA ALA A 26 34.67 -3.53 -26.45
C ALA A 26 34.53 -3.42 -24.92
N ILE A 27 34.43 -4.56 -24.22
CA ILE A 27 34.38 -4.60 -22.76
C ILE A 27 35.70 -4.11 -22.16
N LEU A 28 36.85 -4.56 -22.66
CA LEU A 28 38.16 -4.10 -22.18
C LEU A 28 38.34 -2.60 -22.42
N LEU A 29 37.90 -2.09 -23.57
CA LEU A 29 37.95 -0.66 -23.86
C LEU A 29 37.03 0.13 -22.92
N LEU A 30 35.81 -0.35 -22.68
CA LEU A 30 34.90 0.24 -21.70
C LEU A 30 35.53 0.27 -20.30
N LEU A 31 36.15 -0.83 -19.86
CA LEU A 31 36.82 -0.92 -18.56
C LEU A 31 38.01 0.04 -18.43
N LEU A 32 38.72 0.33 -19.52
CA LEU A 32 39.80 1.31 -19.54
C LEU A 32 39.31 2.76 -19.55
N LEU A 33 38.12 3.02 -20.11
CA LEU A 33 37.48 4.34 -20.10
C LEU A 33 36.62 4.60 -18.84
N LEU A 34 36.39 3.60 -17.99
CA LEU A 34 35.69 3.82 -16.73
C LEU A 34 36.52 4.75 -15.83
N PRO A 35 35.97 5.90 -15.40
CA PRO A 35 36.62 6.72 -14.40
C PRO A 35 36.83 5.89 -13.13
N LYS A 36 38.01 6.00 -12.52
CA LYS A 36 38.27 5.38 -11.22
C LYS A 36 37.21 5.86 -10.24
N ALA A 37 36.47 4.94 -9.62
CA ALA A 37 35.57 5.27 -8.53
C ALA A 37 36.41 5.77 -7.34
N GLU A 38 36.40 7.06 -7.08
CA GLU A 38 36.89 7.61 -5.82
C GLU A 38 35.87 7.28 -4.73
N PRO A 39 36.31 6.81 -3.55
CA PRO A 39 35.40 6.62 -2.42
C PRO A 39 34.80 7.98 -2.06
N PRO A 40 33.48 8.07 -1.79
CA PRO A 40 32.88 9.33 -1.40
C PRO A 40 33.54 9.80 -0.11
N LEU A 41 34.10 11.01 -0.16
CA LEU A 41 34.53 11.70 1.04
C LEU A 41 33.31 11.82 1.97
N PRO A 42 33.44 11.54 3.28
CA PRO A 42 32.36 11.80 4.21
C PRO A 42 32.03 13.29 4.14
N LEU A 43 30.81 13.61 3.71
CA LEU A 43 30.28 14.96 3.79
C LEU A 43 30.18 15.31 5.28
N PRO A 44 30.62 16.50 5.70
CA PRO A 44 30.22 17.04 6.99
C PRO A 44 28.70 17.07 7.06
N ASP A 45 28.12 16.51 8.13
CA ASP A 45 26.72 16.72 8.50
C ASP A 45 26.54 18.19 8.89
N ASP A 46 26.51 19.08 7.90
CA ASP A 46 25.93 20.41 8.07
C ASP A 46 24.42 20.21 8.05
N GLY A 47 23.90 19.83 9.22
CA GLY A 47 22.49 19.77 9.49
C GLY A 47 21.83 21.06 9.00
N LEU A 48 20.84 20.91 8.12
CA LEU A 48 19.97 21.99 7.69
C LEU A 48 19.27 22.55 8.94
N SER A 49 19.88 23.54 9.57
CA SER A 49 19.24 24.35 10.58
C SER A 49 18.24 25.22 9.86
N VAL A 50 17.01 24.72 9.76
CA VAL A 50 15.85 25.55 9.43
C VAL A 50 15.70 26.52 10.60
N GLU A 51 16.29 27.69 10.46
CA GLU A 51 16.04 28.81 11.35
C GLU A 51 14.60 29.26 11.11
N ILE A 52 13.71 28.76 11.98
CA ILE A 52 12.36 29.30 12.13
C ILE A 52 12.55 30.77 12.52
N VAL A 53 12.24 31.68 11.61
CA VAL A 53 12.11 33.11 11.89
C VAL A 53 11.12 33.27 13.06
N PRO A 54 11.56 33.70 14.25
CA PRO A 54 10.63 33.98 15.34
C PRO A 54 9.92 35.28 15.00
N GLN A 55 8.60 35.22 14.75
CA GLN A 55 7.79 36.41 14.93
C GLN A 55 7.90 36.84 16.39
N ALA A 56 8.35 38.08 16.57
CA ALA A 56 8.62 38.68 17.87
C ALA A 56 7.43 38.51 18.82
N ALA A 57 7.69 37.90 19.96
CA ALA A 57 6.81 37.93 21.12
C ALA A 57 6.72 39.37 21.63
N GLU A 58 5.55 39.98 21.47
CA GLU A 58 5.11 41.04 22.38
C GLU A 58 4.89 40.40 23.75
N GLN A 59 5.82 40.68 24.65
CA GLN A 59 5.80 40.26 26.04
C GLN A 59 4.58 40.85 26.74
N LEU A 60 3.91 40.10 27.61
CA LEU A 60 3.41 40.58 28.90
C LEU A 60 3.10 39.41 29.85
N LYS A 61 4.08 39.12 30.72
CA LYS A 61 4.01 38.60 32.10
C LYS A 61 2.86 37.66 32.52
N MET A 62 3.23 36.43 32.89
CA MET A 62 2.59 35.66 33.98
C MET A 62 3.47 35.71 35.23
N PRO A 63 2.91 35.86 36.45
CA PRO A 63 3.59 35.48 37.68
C PRO A 63 3.23 34.05 38.10
N GLU A 64 4.22 33.34 38.64
CA GLU A 64 4.18 32.00 39.23
C GLU A 64 3.58 32.00 40.66
N PRO A 65 3.42 30.85 41.36
CA PRO A 65 2.19 30.53 42.09
C PRO A 65 2.40 30.49 43.62
N ALA A 66 1.32 30.69 44.38
CA ALA A 66 1.33 30.32 45.80
C ALA A 66 -0.06 29.98 46.35
N LYS A 67 -0.16 28.73 46.80
CA LYS A 67 -0.82 28.22 48.02
C LYS A 67 -2.34 28.43 48.21
N THR A 68 -3.04 27.30 48.30
CA THR A 68 -4.36 27.10 48.94
C THR A 68 -4.30 27.44 50.44
N PRO A 69 -5.40 27.89 51.08
CA PRO A 69 -6.47 26.98 51.54
C PRO A 69 -7.93 27.52 51.43
N SER A 70 -8.90 26.60 51.44
CA SER A 70 -10.37 26.78 51.69
C SER A 70 -10.64 27.27 53.14
N PRO A 71 -11.82 27.78 53.60
CA PRO A 71 -13.21 27.46 53.19
C PRO A 71 -14.31 28.57 53.31
N GLU A 72 -15.57 28.19 52.99
CA GLU A 72 -16.83 28.59 53.66
C GLU A 72 -17.74 29.74 53.10
N GLN A 73 -18.96 29.35 52.67
CA GLN A 73 -20.28 30.07 52.65
C GLN A 73 -20.52 31.23 51.64
N ALA A 74 -21.68 31.45 50.98
CA ALA A 74 -23.07 31.11 51.28
C ALA A 74 -24.01 31.11 50.04
N LYS A 75 -24.97 30.15 50.04
CA LYS A 75 -26.43 30.20 49.73
C LYS A 75 -27.00 30.67 48.34
N PRO A 76 -28.11 30.04 47.84
CA PRO A 76 -28.57 30.12 46.44
C PRO A 76 -29.89 30.90 46.23
N GLU A 77 -30.14 31.31 44.98
CA GLU A 77 -31.45 31.80 44.51
C GLU A 77 -31.58 31.46 43.00
N ALA A 78 -32.23 30.36 42.60
CA ALA A 78 -33.67 30.18 42.37
C ALA A 78 -34.21 30.95 41.15
N ALA A 79 -34.47 30.23 40.04
CA ALA A 79 -35.43 30.62 39.02
C ALA A 79 -36.11 29.38 38.44
N LYS A 80 -37.45 29.32 38.56
CA LYS A 80 -38.40 28.40 37.92
C LYS A 80 -39.63 29.25 37.48
N PRO A 81 -40.58 28.75 36.67
CA PRO A 81 -41.02 29.41 35.43
C PRO A 81 -42.54 29.68 35.39
N GLU A 82 -43.03 30.40 34.37
CA GLU A 82 -44.46 30.64 34.14
C GLU A 82 -44.64 31.21 32.71
N ALA A 83 -45.73 31.08 31.95
CA ALA A 83 -46.73 30.06 31.64
C ALA A 83 -47.43 30.58 30.35
N GLU A 84 -48.16 29.70 29.66
CA GLU A 84 -48.88 29.89 28.38
C GLU A 84 -50.02 30.94 28.41
N PRO A 85 -50.59 31.33 27.24
CA PRO A 85 -51.98 30.91 26.95
C PRO A 85 -52.32 30.55 25.47
N ALA A 86 -53.50 29.95 25.30
CA ALA A 86 -53.95 29.09 24.19
C ALA A 86 -55.00 29.69 23.19
N VAL A 87 -55.06 29.07 21.97
CA VAL A 87 -56.17 28.73 21.00
C VAL A 87 -57.17 29.79 20.46
N PRO A 88 -57.86 29.69 19.25
CA PRO A 88 -58.43 28.47 18.59
C PRO A 88 -58.50 28.42 16.99
N VAL A 89 -58.41 27.25 16.30
CA VAL A 89 -59.44 26.30 15.76
C VAL A 89 -59.94 26.53 14.30
N THR A 90 -59.90 25.44 13.48
CA THR A 90 -60.73 25.06 12.28
C THR A 90 -60.50 25.72 10.89
N ASN A 91 -60.63 25.12 9.69
CA ASN A 91 -61.19 23.85 9.15
C ASN A 91 -60.53 23.52 7.77
N ASN A 92 -60.35 22.24 7.43
CA ASN A 92 -60.15 21.69 6.06
C ASN A 92 -61.53 21.21 5.51
N PRO A 93 -61.80 21.03 4.18
CA PRO A 93 -61.36 19.83 3.40
C PRO A 93 -61.34 20.01 1.83
N PRO A 94 -61.33 18.95 0.97
CA PRO A 94 -60.17 18.10 0.61
C PRO A 94 -59.96 17.94 -0.93
N ALA A 95 -58.75 17.64 -1.41
CA ALA A 95 -58.56 17.05 -2.74
C ALA A 95 -57.26 16.23 -2.90
N ALA A 96 -57.42 15.03 -3.46
CA ALA A 96 -56.44 14.19 -4.16
C ALA A 96 -55.32 13.51 -3.35
N VAL A 97 -55.55 12.23 -3.07
CA VAL A 97 -54.56 11.22 -2.70
C VAL A 97 -53.66 10.93 -3.90
N MET A 98 -52.36 11.20 -3.77
CA MET A 98 -51.32 10.49 -4.54
C MET A 98 -50.59 9.54 -3.60
N PRO A 99 -50.29 8.29 -4.00
CA PRO A 99 -49.52 7.39 -3.16
C PRO A 99 -48.09 7.91 -3.03
N SER A 100 -47.69 8.14 -1.78
CA SER A 100 -46.31 8.48 -1.41
C SER A 100 -45.39 7.31 -1.81
N VAL A 101 -44.51 7.56 -2.77
CA VAL A 101 -43.37 6.68 -3.04
C VAL A 101 -42.47 6.77 -1.80
N ALA A 102 -42.47 5.72 -0.99
CA ALA A 102 -41.50 5.58 0.09
C ALA A 102 -40.09 5.69 -0.51
N PRO A 103 -39.18 6.50 0.07
CA PRO A 103 -37.81 6.53 -0.38
C PRO A 103 -37.21 5.14 -0.16
N ILE A 104 -36.78 4.50 -1.25
CA ILE A 104 -35.92 3.31 -1.19
C ILE A 104 -34.64 3.76 -0.51
N THR A 105 -34.56 3.49 0.79
CA THR A 105 -33.32 3.60 1.53
C THR A 105 -32.45 2.46 1.02
N LEU A 106 -31.55 2.77 0.09
CA LEU A 106 -30.42 1.89 -0.18
C LEU A 106 -29.72 1.65 1.16
N PRO A 107 -29.44 0.40 1.54
CA PRO A 107 -28.74 0.14 2.78
C PRO A 107 -27.39 0.84 2.70
N VAL A 108 -27.16 1.81 3.60
CA VAL A 108 -25.84 2.36 3.85
C VAL A 108 -24.97 1.18 4.27
N GLN A 109 -24.09 0.74 3.38
CA GLN A 109 -23.16 -0.32 3.66
C GLN A 109 -22.32 0.12 4.86
N LYS A 110 -22.29 -0.70 5.91
CA LYS A 110 -21.40 -0.49 7.06
C LYS A 110 -19.98 -0.25 6.52
N PRO A 111 -19.21 0.73 7.03
CA PRO A 111 -17.84 0.94 6.60
C PRO A 111 -17.12 -0.40 6.64
N ALA A 112 -16.58 -0.82 5.51
CA ALA A 112 -15.98 -2.13 5.40
C ALA A 112 -14.77 -2.18 6.35
N GLU A 113 -14.84 -3.10 7.31
CA GLU A 113 -13.86 -3.20 8.39
C GLU A 113 -12.75 -4.16 7.98
N PHE A 114 -11.52 -3.90 8.45
CA PHE A 114 -10.40 -4.81 8.24
C PHE A 114 -10.68 -6.18 8.86
N VAL A 115 -10.56 -7.23 8.06
CA VAL A 115 -10.58 -8.61 8.52
C VAL A 115 -9.19 -8.95 9.05
N LYS A 116 -9.08 -9.19 10.36
CA LYS A 116 -7.84 -9.65 10.99
C LYS A 116 -7.58 -11.12 10.68
N ALA A 117 -6.39 -11.44 10.19
CA ALA A 117 -5.96 -12.80 9.91
C ALA A 117 -5.85 -13.61 11.21
N ARG A 118 -6.46 -14.80 11.22
CA ARG A 118 -6.34 -15.76 12.33
C ARG A 118 -5.15 -16.71 12.17
N GLN A 119 -4.71 -16.88 10.94
CA GLN A 119 -3.59 -17.71 10.54
C GLN A 119 -2.82 -16.96 9.46
N LEU A 120 -1.51 -17.12 9.45
CA LEU A 120 -0.60 -16.55 8.44
C LEU A 120 -0.09 -17.67 7.54
N PHE A 121 0.17 -17.36 6.28
CA PHE A 121 0.39 -18.38 5.25
C PHE A 121 1.68 -18.22 4.44
N SER A 122 2.24 -17.02 4.37
CA SER A 122 3.47 -16.70 3.62
C SER A 122 4.64 -17.61 3.96
N ASP A 123 4.88 -17.88 5.25
CA ASP A 123 5.97 -18.77 5.69
C ASP A 123 5.80 -20.20 5.15
N LYS A 124 4.60 -20.77 5.26
CA LYS A 124 4.31 -22.11 4.75
C LYS A 124 4.38 -22.17 3.22
N LEU A 125 3.89 -21.14 2.54
CA LEU A 125 3.97 -21.01 1.09
C LEU A 125 5.43 -20.99 0.62
N LEU A 126 6.29 -20.24 1.31
CA LEU A 126 7.70 -20.15 0.98
C LEU A 126 8.47 -21.41 1.34
N ALA A 127 8.11 -22.10 2.42
CA ALA A 127 8.71 -23.38 2.80
C ALA A 127 8.50 -24.49 1.76
N ASP A 128 7.50 -24.38 0.89
CA ASP A 128 7.26 -25.32 -0.21
C ASP A 128 8.50 -25.39 -1.15
N PRO A 129 8.99 -26.60 -1.51
CA PRO A 129 10.10 -26.76 -2.45
C PRO A 129 9.87 -26.06 -3.80
N ARG A 130 8.62 -25.94 -4.26
CA ARG A 130 8.25 -25.25 -5.50
C ARG A 130 8.52 -23.75 -5.45
N SER A 131 8.53 -23.17 -4.24
CA SER A 131 8.79 -21.75 -3.99
C SER A 131 10.27 -21.41 -3.85
N ARG A 132 11.19 -22.33 -4.21
CA ARG A 132 12.64 -22.11 -4.06
C ARG A 132 13.12 -20.82 -4.74
N ARG A 133 12.71 -20.58 -6.00
CA ARG A 133 13.09 -19.38 -6.75
C ARG A 133 12.57 -18.10 -6.09
N ALA A 134 11.32 -18.10 -5.63
CA ALA A 134 10.75 -16.97 -4.90
C ALA A 134 11.51 -16.68 -3.61
N ARG A 135 11.86 -17.73 -2.84
CA ARG A 135 12.71 -17.59 -1.64
C ARG A 135 14.09 -17.04 -1.93
N GLU A 136 14.69 -17.41 -3.06
CA GLU A 136 16.00 -16.89 -3.47
C GLU A 136 15.91 -15.43 -3.91
N ALA A 137 14.90 -15.08 -4.71
CA ALA A 137 14.63 -13.71 -5.11
C ALA A 137 14.44 -12.79 -3.89
N LEU A 138 13.59 -13.19 -2.93
CA LEU A 138 13.36 -12.44 -1.69
C LEU A 138 14.63 -12.19 -0.87
N ARG A 139 15.63 -13.08 -0.91
CA ARG A 139 16.92 -12.89 -0.21
C ARG A 139 17.78 -11.81 -0.85
N GLY A 140 17.60 -11.54 -2.15
CA GLY A 140 18.35 -10.52 -2.88
C GLY A 140 17.76 -9.11 -2.77
N LEU A 141 16.57 -8.96 -2.18
CA LEU A 141 15.88 -7.67 -2.08
C LEU A 141 16.37 -6.85 -0.88
N ALA A 142 16.28 -5.53 -1.01
CA ALA A 142 16.46 -4.62 0.13
C ALA A 142 15.43 -4.93 1.24
N GLY A 143 15.74 -4.59 2.48
CA GLY A 143 14.91 -4.97 3.64
C GLY A 143 13.46 -4.52 3.54
N SER A 144 13.21 -3.27 3.12
CA SER A 144 11.86 -2.73 2.92
C SER A 144 11.11 -3.44 1.79
N GLU A 145 11.77 -3.67 0.66
CA GLU A 145 11.19 -4.36 -0.49
C GLU A 145 10.88 -5.83 -0.16
N ARG A 146 11.79 -6.52 0.52
CA ARG A 146 11.55 -7.89 1.02
C ARG A 146 10.32 -7.94 1.93
N ASN A 147 10.17 -6.95 2.81
CA ASN A 147 9.03 -6.88 3.72
C ASN A 147 7.72 -6.67 2.95
N LEU A 148 7.70 -5.76 1.98
CA LEU A 148 6.55 -5.52 1.10
C LEU A 148 6.15 -6.80 0.35
N GLN A 149 7.10 -7.46 -0.31
CA GLN A 149 6.83 -8.69 -1.06
C GLN A 149 6.31 -9.85 -0.18
N LEU A 150 6.81 -9.96 1.06
CA LEU A 150 6.27 -10.94 2.02
C LEU A 150 4.82 -10.64 2.41
N CYS A 151 4.50 -9.37 2.62
CA CYS A 151 3.14 -8.92 2.89
C CYS A 151 2.22 -9.09 1.68
N ASP A 152 2.73 -8.91 0.46
CA ASP A 152 1.98 -9.12 -0.78
C ASP A 152 1.61 -10.60 -0.98
N LEU A 153 2.56 -11.51 -0.73
CA LEU A 153 2.31 -12.95 -0.73
C LEU A 153 1.27 -13.35 0.32
N GLU A 154 1.35 -12.77 1.51
CA GLU A 154 0.36 -12.97 2.56
C GLU A 154 -1.02 -12.48 2.10
N ALA A 155 -1.11 -11.28 1.53
CA ALA A 155 -2.36 -10.69 1.05
C ALA A 155 -3.06 -11.59 0.03
N LEU A 156 -2.33 -12.07 -0.98
CA LEU A 156 -2.88 -12.96 -2.01
C LEU A 156 -3.41 -14.26 -1.41
N GLU A 157 -2.72 -14.84 -0.43
CA GLU A 157 -3.15 -16.09 0.21
C GLU A 157 -4.32 -15.87 1.18
N GLN A 158 -4.37 -14.75 1.89
CA GLN A 158 -5.53 -14.37 2.71
C GLN A 158 -6.79 -14.21 1.86
N VAL A 159 -6.69 -13.49 0.73
CA VAL A 159 -7.80 -13.34 -0.22
C VAL A 159 -8.21 -14.71 -0.78
N ARG A 160 -7.25 -15.55 -1.18
CA ARG A 160 -7.53 -16.90 -1.71
C ARG A 160 -8.29 -17.78 -0.70
N ARG A 161 -8.00 -17.66 0.59
CA ARG A 161 -8.65 -18.44 1.67
C ARG A 161 -10.01 -17.87 2.05
N ALA A 162 -10.13 -16.56 2.16
CA ALA A 162 -11.38 -15.89 2.51
C ALA A 162 -12.40 -15.93 1.36
N HIS A 163 -11.92 -15.86 0.12
CA HIS A 163 -12.74 -15.86 -1.10
C HIS A 163 -12.20 -16.86 -2.13
N PRO A 164 -12.42 -18.18 -1.94
CA PRO A 164 -11.90 -19.22 -2.84
C PRO A 164 -12.28 -19.05 -4.31
N ALA A 165 -13.41 -18.39 -4.59
CA ALA A 165 -13.88 -18.11 -5.94
C ALA A 165 -13.07 -17.04 -6.69
N MET A 166 -12.31 -16.18 -6.00
CA MET A 166 -11.52 -15.12 -6.63
C MET A 166 -10.23 -15.66 -7.25
N ALA A 167 -9.51 -16.55 -6.54
CA ALA A 167 -8.24 -17.13 -7.00
C ALA A 167 -7.25 -16.05 -7.52
N PRO A 168 -6.79 -15.15 -6.65
CA PRO A 168 -5.96 -14.02 -7.05
C PRO A 168 -4.59 -14.49 -7.56
N ASP A 169 -4.02 -13.80 -8.55
CA ASP A 169 -2.77 -14.17 -9.22
C ASP A 169 -1.70 -13.07 -9.24
N MET A 170 -2.09 -11.80 -9.03
CA MET A 170 -1.17 -10.66 -9.03
C MET A 170 -1.61 -9.63 -7.99
N LEU A 171 -0.65 -8.91 -7.43
CA LEU A 171 -0.87 -7.77 -6.54
C LEU A 171 -0.11 -6.55 -7.07
N ALA A 172 -0.73 -5.38 -6.97
CA ALA A 172 -0.13 -4.07 -7.21
C ALA A 172 -0.32 -3.23 -5.92
N PRO A 173 0.68 -3.15 -5.02
CA PRO A 173 0.51 -2.53 -3.71
C PRO A 173 0.36 -0.99 -3.76
N TYR A 174 0.72 -0.36 -4.88
CA TYR A 174 0.70 1.09 -5.08
C TYR A 174 -0.23 1.56 -6.22
N ALA A 175 -1.29 0.81 -6.52
CA ALA A 175 -2.16 1.10 -7.66
C ALA A 175 -2.84 2.49 -7.58
N MET A 176 -3.43 2.81 -6.44
CA MET A 176 -4.18 4.05 -6.20
C MET A 176 -3.40 5.04 -5.34
N VAL A 177 -2.64 4.52 -4.37
CA VAL A 177 -1.87 5.29 -3.38
C VAL A 177 -0.61 4.50 -3.08
N ALA A 178 0.53 5.20 -2.97
CA ALA A 178 1.79 4.60 -2.57
C ALA A 178 1.67 3.87 -1.22
N GLU A 179 2.35 2.73 -1.11
CA GLU A 179 2.49 1.99 0.13
C GLU A 179 3.35 2.76 1.14
N LYS A 180 3.14 2.48 2.42
CA LYS A 180 3.98 2.98 3.50
C LYS A 180 4.73 1.82 4.13
N VAL A 181 6.05 1.84 4.03
CA VAL A 181 6.94 0.88 4.70
C VAL A 181 7.72 1.61 5.80
N SER A 182 7.62 1.14 7.04
CA SER A 182 8.33 1.71 8.20
C SER A 182 8.89 0.60 9.06
N GLY A 183 10.20 0.34 8.92
CA GLY A 183 10.87 -0.78 9.57
C GLY A 183 10.21 -2.11 9.21
N ASN A 184 9.54 -2.72 10.18
CA ASN A 184 8.84 -3.99 10.04
C ASN A 184 7.33 -3.86 9.77
N SER A 185 6.82 -2.65 9.61
CA SER A 185 5.42 -2.36 9.32
C SER A 185 5.22 -2.00 7.84
N VAL A 186 4.23 -2.60 7.21
CA VAL A 186 3.78 -2.29 5.84
C VAL A 186 2.29 -1.97 5.88
N GLU A 187 1.93 -0.80 5.36
CA GLU A 187 0.55 -0.36 5.19
C GLU A 187 0.27 -0.03 3.72
N VAL A 188 -0.73 -0.72 3.17
CA VAL A 188 -1.24 -0.51 1.81
C VAL A 188 -2.70 -0.05 1.91
N ARG A 189 -2.98 1.18 1.47
CA ARG A 189 -4.34 1.77 1.47
C ARG A 189 -4.95 1.88 0.08
N GLY A 190 -4.14 1.74 -0.96
CA GLY A 190 -4.54 1.88 -2.35
C GLY A 190 -4.03 0.74 -3.22
N GLY A 191 -3.98 -0.48 -2.67
CA GLY A 191 -3.53 -1.65 -3.42
C GLY A 191 -4.61 -2.18 -4.34
N ALA A 192 -4.20 -2.98 -5.33
CA ALA A 192 -5.09 -3.75 -6.19
C ALA A 192 -4.60 -5.20 -6.29
N PHE A 193 -5.52 -6.16 -6.41
CA PHE A 193 -5.18 -7.52 -6.80
C PHE A 193 -5.96 -7.94 -8.04
N ARG A 194 -5.33 -8.79 -8.85
CA ARG A 194 -5.94 -9.34 -10.05
C ARG A 194 -6.52 -10.72 -9.75
N SER A 195 -7.74 -10.94 -10.21
CA SER A 195 -8.46 -12.20 -10.13
C SER A 195 -9.22 -12.38 -11.45
N LYS A 196 -8.91 -13.45 -12.19
CA LYS A 196 -9.57 -13.78 -13.47
C LYS A 196 -9.56 -12.61 -14.47
N ARG A 197 -8.41 -11.95 -14.62
CA ARG A 197 -8.19 -10.76 -15.48
C ARG A 197 -9.04 -9.54 -15.13
N LYS A 198 -9.50 -9.44 -13.88
CA LYS A 198 -10.15 -8.25 -13.35
C LYS A 198 -9.39 -7.78 -12.12
N TRP A 199 -9.33 -6.47 -11.94
CA TRP A 199 -8.68 -5.84 -10.79
C TRP A 199 -9.70 -5.48 -9.72
N TYR A 200 -9.32 -5.66 -8.47
CA TYR A 200 -10.12 -5.37 -7.28
C TYR A 200 -9.27 -4.58 -6.29
N ASN A 201 -9.89 -3.62 -5.62
CA ASN A 201 -9.23 -2.85 -4.57
C ASN A 201 -8.89 -3.76 -3.38
N ILE A 202 -7.75 -3.50 -2.75
CA ILE A 202 -7.37 -4.12 -1.49
C ILE A 202 -6.60 -3.14 -0.61
N GLN A 203 -6.87 -3.22 0.68
CA GLN A 203 -6.10 -2.55 1.71
C GLN A 203 -5.56 -3.59 2.67
N PHE A 204 -4.36 -3.40 3.22
CA PHE A 204 -3.85 -4.24 4.28
C PHE A 204 -2.88 -3.53 5.20
N LYS A 205 -2.79 -4.05 6.42
CA LYS A 205 -1.77 -3.74 7.42
C LYS A 205 -1.05 -5.03 7.73
N CYS A 206 0.27 -5.00 7.64
CA CYS A 206 1.13 -6.15 7.81
C CYS A 206 2.29 -5.79 8.72
N GLU A 207 2.53 -6.60 9.75
CA GLU A 207 3.67 -6.47 10.62
C GLU A 207 4.55 -7.69 10.48
N LEU A 208 5.86 -7.48 10.36
CA LEU A 208 6.86 -8.54 10.36
C LEU A 208 7.53 -8.64 11.74
N ASP A 209 7.87 -9.85 12.13
CA ASP A 209 8.68 -10.10 13.30
C ASP A 209 10.13 -9.62 13.07
N ALA A 210 10.67 -8.82 14.00
CA ALA A 210 11.99 -8.22 13.86
C ALA A 210 13.14 -9.24 13.87
N GLY A 211 12.96 -10.38 14.53
CA GLY A 211 13.98 -11.43 14.60
C GLY A 211 13.95 -12.35 13.38
N SER A 212 12.82 -13.03 13.17
CA SER A 212 12.67 -14.02 12.11
C SER A 212 12.43 -13.41 10.73
N GLY A 213 12.00 -12.15 10.66
CA GLY A 213 11.63 -11.48 9.40
C GLY A 213 10.42 -12.10 8.71
N LYS A 214 9.61 -12.87 9.43
CA LYS A 214 8.35 -13.48 8.96
C LYS A 214 7.18 -12.56 9.26
N VAL A 215 6.07 -12.70 8.55
CA VAL A 215 4.83 -12.00 8.91
C VAL A 215 4.39 -12.44 10.32
N ALA A 216 4.12 -11.49 11.19
CA ALA A 216 3.71 -11.66 12.58
C ALA A 216 2.24 -11.29 12.79
N SER A 217 1.72 -10.32 12.03
CA SER A 217 0.29 -10.01 12.01
C SER A 217 -0.15 -9.47 10.67
N PHE A 218 -1.40 -9.70 10.32
CA PHE A 218 -1.98 -9.24 9.07
C PHE A 218 -3.46 -8.92 9.25
N ALA A 219 -3.91 -7.85 8.60
CA ALA A 219 -5.33 -7.52 8.48
C ALA A 219 -5.57 -6.91 7.10
N PHE A 220 -6.67 -7.27 6.45
CA PHE A 220 -6.95 -6.82 5.09
C PHE A 220 -8.42 -6.48 4.88
N LEU A 221 -8.68 -5.74 3.81
CA LEU A 221 -10.00 -5.42 3.34
C LEU A 221 -10.03 -5.56 1.82
N VAL A 222 -10.93 -6.37 1.31
CA VAL A 222 -11.22 -6.46 -0.14
C VAL A 222 -12.29 -5.43 -0.47
N GLY A 223 -12.01 -4.60 -1.47
CA GLY A 223 -12.94 -3.60 -1.99
C GLY A 223 -13.53 -4.00 -3.34
N ASP A 224 -14.14 -3.01 -3.99
CA ASP A 224 -14.84 -3.20 -5.26
C ASP A 224 -13.89 -3.47 -6.43
N ALA A 225 -14.45 -4.01 -7.50
CA ALA A 225 -13.76 -4.15 -8.78
C ALA A 225 -13.40 -2.76 -9.33
N ILE A 226 -12.17 -2.62 -9.81
CA ILE A 226 -11.68 -1.39 -10.43
C ILE A 226 -12.18 -1.38 -11.89
N PRO A 227 -12.92 -0.34 -12.33
CA PRO A 227 -13.37 -0.22 -13.71
C PRO A 227 -12.22 -0.30 -14.71
N GLN A 228 -12.42 -1.05 -15.80
CA GLN A 228 -11.37 -1.25 -16.81
C GLN A 228 -10.86 0.05 -17.44
N GLY A 229 -11.71 1.09 -17.50
CA GLY A 229 -11.33 2.41 -17.98
C GLY A 229 -10.28 3.12 -17.11
N GLU A 230 -10.13 2.73 -15.85
CA GLU A 230 -9.20 3.32 -14.89
C GLU A 230 -7.85 2.59 -14.85
N TRP A 231 -7.75 1.39 -15.45
CA TRP A 231 -6.58 0.53 -15.29
C TRP A 231 -5.28 1.15 -15.81
N GLN A 232 -5.34 1.86 -16.94
CA GLN A 232 -4.17 2.49 -17.53
C GLN A 232 -3.58 3.60 -16.63
N GLU A 233 -4.45 4.35 -15.95
CA GLU A 233 -4.04 5.41 -15.02
C GLU A 233 -3.32 4.83 -13.79
N HIS A 234 -3.71 3.61 -13.39
CA HIS A 234 -3.16 2.90 -12.23
C HIS A 234 -2.09 1.86 -12.57
N ASN A 235 -1.60 1.83 -13.82
CA ASN A 235 -0.62 0.86 -14.31
C ASN A 235 -1.05 -0.61 -14.14
N LEU A 236 -2.35 -0.89 -14.24
CA LEU A 236 -2.92 -2.22 -14.08
C LEU A 236 -3.07 -2.92 -15.44
N VAL A 237 -2.36 -4.04 -15.63
CA VAL A 237 -2.38 -4.79 -16.89
C VAL A 237 -3.34 -5.97 -16.86
N ALA A 238 -3.98 -6.28 -17.99
CA ALA A 238 -4.99 -7.33 -18.10
C ALA A 238 -4.38 -8.75 -18.12
N ASP A 239 -3.17 -8.88 -18.65
CA ASP A 239 -2.39 -10.12 -18.73
C ASP A 239 -0.91 -9.85 -18.45
N ASP A 240 -0.12 -10.92 -18.34
CA ASP A 240 1.31 -10.86 -18.03
C ASP A 240 2.18 -10.60 -19.27
N GLY A 241 1.57 -10.23 -20.40
CA GLY A 241 2.21 -10.18 -21.70
C GLY A 241 2.52 -11.57 -22.28
N ALA A 242 2.93 -11.59 -23.55
CA ALA A 242 3.58 -12.78 -24.09
C ALA A 242 4.94 -12.94 -23.39
N VAL A 243 5.14 -14.06 -22.72
CA VAL A 243 6.46 -14.43 -22.21
C VAL A 243 7.29 -14.75 -23.45
N ASP A 244 8.14 -13.83 -23.88
CA ASP A 244 9.12 -14.09 -24.93
C ASP A 244 10.00 -15.25 -24.43
N GLN A 245 9.75 -16.45 -24.94
CA GLN A 245 10.48 -17.68 -24.64
C GLN A 245 11.74 -17.81 -25.50
#